data_AF-A0AAW8FX56-F1
#
_entry.id   AF-A0AAW8FX56-F1
#
_cell.length_a   1.000
_cell.length_b   1.000
_cell.length_c   1.000
_cell.angle_alpha   90.00
_cell.angle_beta   90.00
_cell.angle_gamma   90.00
#
_symmetry.space_group_name_H-M   'P 1'
#
loop_
_entity.id
_entity.type
_entity.pdbx_description
1 polymer ?
#
loop_
_entity_poly.entity_id
_entity_poly.type
_entity_poly.pdbx_seq_one_letter_code
_entity_poly.pdbx_strand_id
1 'polypeptide(L)'
;MNKQKFISKFIAAFFLLVIIKVIGILAQLFHKSFWSVAGTLMLFIVIALIFFVVLLRLEDKEKEKSLSGRKKKPGSGNAYVESSLFDRIRNTYEELAQKYIRENDYKKAAKVYINLLRDHYRGAKALEEGGWYSEAAVIYLKKLKNKSEAAHCYEKAKQYRKAIDLYKELGQKEKVGDLYLEMNDRTHANAYYQMVVDDYVGNNQMVKGSLIYRKKMDLPDKAQEILLRGWEENRDAFNCLNNYFANITDVKKLQQQISDLYQRTPSDRKITYLEAMKHEFKKAPELHTAIRNIAYEIIAEKVATHSEIVNELKHFNPADEVILKDISRYKTGRNRILKGG
;
A
#
# COMPACT_ATOMS: atom_id res chain seq x y z
N MET A 1 -35.87 5.70 14.22
CA MET A 1 -34.87 5.61 15.31
C MET A 1 -34.43 7.01 15.67
N ASN A 2 -34.54 7.43 16.94
CA ASN A 2 -34.28 8.82 17.35
C ASN A 2 -32.79 9.16 17.13
N LYS A 3 -32.46 10.09 16.22
CA LYS A 3 -31.08 10.39 15.78
C LYS A 3 -30.17 10.82 16.94
N GLN A 4 -30.75 11.48 17.94
CA GLN A 4 -30.06 11.85 19.18
C GLN A 4 -29.63 10.63 20.02
N LYS A 5 -30.41 9.53 19.99
CA LYS A 5 -30.04 8.25 20.61
C LYS A 5 -28.96 7.50 19.80
N PHE A 6 -28.75 7.83 18.53
CA PHE A 6 -27.69 7.24 17.71
C PHE A 6 -26.34 7.89 18.02
N ILE A 7 -26.29 9.23 18.10
CA ILE A 7 -25.05 9.96 18.40
C ILE A 7 -24.55 9.66 19.81
N SER A 8 -25.43 9.59 20.82
CA SER A 8 -25.01 9.24 22.18
C SER A 8 -24.43 7.83 22.27
N LYS A 9 -25.02 6.86 21.57
CA LYS A 9 -24.48 5.49 21.45
C LYS A 9 -23.17 5.45 20.67
N PHE A 10 -23.03 6.28 19.65
CA PHE A 10 -21.81 6.39 18.85
C PHE A 10 -20.65 6.99 19.65
N ILE A 11 -20.90 8.04 20.44
CA ILE A 11 -19.93 8.64 21.36
C ILE A 11 -19.48 7.61 22.41
N ALA A 12 -20.42 6.86 23.00
CA ALA A 12 -20.08 5.79 23.94
C ALA A 12 -19.21 4.69 23.31
N ALA A 13 -19.51 4.27 22.08
CA ALA A 13 -18.71 3.29 21.33
C ALA A 13 -17.31 3.84 20.99
N PHE A 14 -17.21 5.12 20.63
CA PHE A 14 -15.92 5.78 20.38
C PHE A 14 -15.02 5.77 21.62
N PHE A 15 -15.56 6.13 22.80
CA PHE A 15 -14.80 6.08 24.05
C PHE A 15 -14.34 4.67 24.41
N LEU A 16 -15.18 3.67 24.18
CA LEU A 16 -14.80 2.26 24.38
C LEU A 16 -13.60 1.89 23.51
N LEU A 17 -13.60 2.27 22.23
CA LEU A 17 -12.49 2.01 21.31
C LEU A 17 -11.21 2.76 21.71
N VAL A 18 -11.33 4.00 22.19
CA VAL A 18 -10.19 4.76 22.72
C VAL A 18 -9.56 4.06 23.92
N ILE A 19 -10.38 3.58 24.86
CA ILE A 19 -9.89 2.85 26.05
C ILE A 19 -9.17 1.55 25.64
N ILE A 20 -9.77 0.75 24.76
CA ILE A 20 -9.15 -0.48 24.24
C ILE A 20 -7.80 -0.17 23.59
N LYS A 21 -7.73 0.92 22.82
CA LYS A 21 -6.49 1.31 22.14
C LYS A 21 -5.42 1.81 23.11
N VAL A 22 -5.79 2.55 24.15
CA VAL A 22 -4.86 2.97 25.23
C VAL A 22 -4.29 1.75 25.95
N ILE A 23 -5.12 0.76 26.29
CA ILE A 23 -4.67 -0.48 26.91
C ILE A 23 -3.68 -1.22 25.99
N GLY A 24 -3.98 -1.29 24.69
CA GLY A 24 -3.08 -1.89 23.70
C GLY A 24 -1.75 -1.15 23.50
N ILE A 25 -1.72 0.17 23.67
CA ILE A 25 -0.48 0.97 23.65
C ILE A 25 0.32 0.74 24.94
N LEU A 26 -0.35 0.70 26.10
CA LEU A 26 0.29 0.43 27.38
C LEU A 26 0.88 -0.99 27.44
N ALA A 27 0.25 -1.98 26.81
CA ALA A 27 0.81 -3.33 26.70
C ALA A 27 2.15 -3.37 25.93
N GLN A 28 2.49 -2.35 25.13
CA GLN A 28 3.79 -2.28 24.44
C GLN A 28 4.94 -1.90 25.38
N LEU A 29 4.66 -1.47 26.62
CA LEU A 29 5.69 -1.24 27.65
C LEU A 29 6.49 -2.51 27.99
N PHE A 30 5.95 -3.70 27.73
CA PHE A 30 6.66 -4.96 27.94
C PHE A 30 7.77 -5.24 26.91
N HIS A 31 7.77 -4.55 25.76
CA HIS A 31 8.68 -4.83 24.64
C HIS A 31 9.38 -3.60 24.05
N LYS A 32 9.01 -2.38 24.46
CA LYS A 32 9.55 -1.12 23.93
C LYS A 32 9.97 -0.17 25.04
N SER A 33 10.88 0.76 24.69
CA SER A 33 11.32 1.84 25.60
C SER A 33 10.15 2.74 26.02
N PHE A 34 10.14 3.13 27.30
CA PHE A 34 9.14 4.01 27.90
C PHE A 34 8.89 5.28 27.08
N TRP A 35 9.95 5.93 26.58
CA TRP A 35 9.85 7.15 25.80
C TRP A 35 9.15 6.96 24.45
N SER A 36 9.33 5.80 23.81
CA SER A 36 8.63 5.47 22.56
C SER A 36 7.14 5.27 22.81
N VAL A 37 6.79 4.54 23.88
CA VAL A 37 5.39 4.31 24.24
C VAL A 37 4.72 5.63 24.66
N ALA A 38 5.38 6.45 25.46
CA ALA A 38 4.92 7.78 25.85
C ALA A 38 4.67 8.69 24.64
N GLY A 39 5.57 8.70 23.65
CA GLY A 39 5.39 9.45 22.41
C GLY A 39 4.19 8.97 21.58
N THR A 40 4.03 7.66 21.43
CA THR A 40 2.87 7.09 20.71
C THR A 40 1.55 7.35 21.44
N LEU A 41 1.55 7.33 22.77
CA LEU A 41 0.39 7.64 23.59
C LEU A 41 0.01 9.11 23.47
N MET A 42 0.99 10.02 23.50
CA MET A 42 0.74 11.45 23.35
C MET A 42 0.13 11.78 21.98
N LEU A 43 0.70 11.21 20.91
CA LEU A 43 0.18 11.40 19.55
C LEU A 43 -1.24 10.85 19.38
N PHE A 44 -1.52 9.69 20.00
CA PHE A 44 -2.86 9.11 20.01
C PHE A 44 -3.86 9.99 20.78
N ILE A 45 -3.47 10.54 21.94
CA ILE A 45 -4.32 11.45 22.73
C ILE A 45 -4.65 12.72 21.94
N VAL A 46 -3.69 13.31 21.23
CA VAL A 46 -3.92 14.50 20.39
C VAL A 46 -4.92 14.21 19.28
N ILE A 47 -4.77 13.08 18.58
CA ILE A 47 -5.71 12.66 17.53
C ILE A 47 -7.11 12.40 18.12
N ALA A 48 -7.19 11.69 19.25
CA ALA A 48 -8.45 11.41 19.93
C ALA A 48 -9.15 12.72 20.37
N LEU A 49 -8.40 13.72 20.84
CA LEU A 49 -8.91 15.05 21.18
C LEU A 49 -9.47 15.78 19.96
N ILE A 50 -8.78 15.74 18.82
CA ILE A 50 -9.27 16.34 17.57
C ILE A 50 -10.60 15.69 17.14
N PHE A 51 -10.66 14.36 17.14
CA PHE A 51 -11.91 13.64 16.84
C PHE A 51 -13.01 13.95 17.85
N PHE A 52 -12.69 14.06 19.14
CA PHE A 52 -13.65 14.43 20.18
C PHE A 52 -14.20 15.84 19.97
N VAL A 53 -13.36 16.83 19.64
CA VAL A 53 -13.81 18.20 19.31
C VAL A 53 -14.71 18.22 18.08
N VAL A 54 -14.39 17.42 17.06
CA VAL A 54 -15.25 17.27 15.87
C VAL A 54 -16.61 16.65 16.24
N LEU A 55 -16.63 15.63 17.10
CA LEU A 55 -17.86 14.99 17.57
C LEU A 55 -18.72 15.93 18.43
N LEU A 56 -18.12 16.72 19.31
CA LEU A 56 -18.82 17.75 20.08
C LEU A 56 -19.45 18.82 19.18
N ARG A 57 -18.73 19.27 18.13
CA ARG A 57 -19.28 20.23 17.15
C ARG A 57 -20.43 19.65 16.33
N LEU A 58 -20.44 18.34 16.09
CA LEU A 58 -21.55 17.66 15.43
C LEU A 58 -22.76 17.55 16.36
N GLU A 59 -22.54 17.29 17.65
CA GLU A 59 -23.61 17.28 18.66
C GLU A 59 -24.22 18.68 18.86
N ASP A 60 -23.40 19.74 18.91
CA ASP A 60 -23.87 21.13 19.04
C ASP A 60 -24.66 21.59 17.83
N LYS A 61 -24.22 21.25 16.60
CA LYS A 61 -24.98 21.50 15.37
C LYS A 61 -26.32 20.78 15.34
N GLU A 62 -26.42 19.60 15.95
CA GLU A 62 -27.67 18.87 16.06
C GLU A 62 -28.57 19.39 17.19
N LYS A 63 -27.99 19.78 18.33
CA LYS A 63 -28.72 20.46 19.40
C LYS A 63 -29.31 21.78 18.92
N GLU A 64 -28.57 22.59 18.15
CA GLU A 64 -29.09 23.78 17.48
C GLU A 64 -30.27 23.47 16.54
N LYS A 65 -30.22 22.37 15.77
CA LYS A 65 -31.34 21.93 14.92
C LYS A 65 -32.54 21.40 15.70
N SER A 66 -32.34 20.84 16.89
CA SER A 66 -33.44 20.38 17.77
C SER A 66 -34.03 21.49 18.65
N LEU A 67 -33.27 22.56 18.91
CA LEU A 67 -33.66 23.72 19.73
C LEU A 67 -34.12 24.92 18.88
N SER A 68 -34.03 24.86 17.55
CA SER A 68 -34.58 25.89 16.65
C SER A 68 -36.11 25.86 16.52
N GLY A 69 -36.80 25.15 17.40
CA GLY A 69 -38.24 25.24 17.62
C GLY A 69 -38.61 26.26 18.71
N ARG A 70 -38.04 27.47 18.70
CA ARG A 70 -38.55 28.57 19.53
C ARG A 70 -38.38 29.92 18.86
N LYS A 71 -39.54 30.54 18.61
CA LYS A 71 -39.77 31.86 17.99
C LYS A 71 -38.69 32.90 18.33
N LYS A 72 -37.85 33.24 17.35
CA LYS A 72 -37.24 34.57 17.30
C LYS A 72 -38.28 35.56 16.76
N LYS A 73 -38.48 36.67 17.48
CA LYS A 73 -39.24 37.84 17.04
C LYS A 73 -38.76 38.30 15.66
N PRO A 74 -39.66 38.86 14.82
CA PRO A 74 -39.34 39.20 13.44
C PRO A 74 -38.46 40.46 13.42
N GLY A 75 -37.19 40.26 13.09
CA GLY A 75 -36.28 41.31 12.70
C GLY A 75 -35.55 40.85 11.44
N SER A 76 -35.85 41.50 10.32
CA SER A 76 -35.25 41.34 8.99
C SER A 76 -35.74 40.16 8.14
N GLY A 77 -36.79 40.40 7.36
CA GLY A 77 -37.33 39.51 6.33
C GLY A 77 -36.46 39.35 5.07
N ASN A 78 -35.23 39.88 5.05
CA ASN A 78 -34.34 39.77 3.90
C ASN A 78 -33.54 38.45 3.86
N ALA A 79 -33.03 37.97 5.00
CA ALA A 79 -32.03 36.89 5.00
C ALA A 79 -32.57 35.50 4.57
N TYR A 80 -33.86 35.21 4.83
CA TYR A 80 -34.49 33.93 4.44
C TYR A 80 -34.96 33.92 2.98
N VAL A 81 -35.40 35.07 2.46
CA VAL A 81 -35.77 35.21 1.05
C VAL A 81 -34.53 35.14 0.18
N GLU A 82 -33.45 35.81 0.60
CA GLU A 82 -32.17 35.84 -0.10
C GLU A 82 -31.49 34.47 -0.17
N SER A 83 -31.49 33.68 0.92
CA SER A 83 -30.94 32.31 0.89
C SER A 83 -31.73 31.38 -0.04
N SER A 84 -33.07 31.46 0.00
CA SER A 84 -33.93 30.66 -0.88
C SER A 84 -33.80 31.03 -2.37
N LEU A 85 -33.57 32.31 -2.66
CA LEU A 85 -33.33 32.80 -4.02
C LEU A 85 -31.95 32.35 -4.52
N PHE A 86 -30.92 32.46 -3.69
CA PHE A 86 -29.58 32.03 -4.01
C PHE A 86 -29.50 30.52 -4.26
N ASP A 87 -30.18 29.71 -3.46
CA ASP A 87 -30.27 28.26 -3.67
C ASP A 87 -31.00 27.91 -4.97
N ARG A 88 -32.07 28.63 -5.31
CA ARG A 88 -32.75 28.46 -6.61
C ARG A 88 -31.83 28.80 -7.78
N ILE A 89 -31.14 29.94 -7.74
CA ILE A 89 -30.21 30.37 -8.79
C ILE A 89 -29.08 29.34 -8.96
N ARG A 90 -28.52 28.86 -7.84
CA ARG A 90 -27.50 27.80 -7.85
C ARG A 90 -28.02 26.53 -8.52
N ASN A 91 -29.22 26.08 -8.13
CA ASN A 91 -29.83 24.88 -8.71
C ASN A 91 -30.07 25.03 -10.22
N THR A 92 -30.54 26.19 -10.67
CA THR A 92 -30.71 26.47 -12.11
C THR A 92 -29.39 26.36 -12.87
N TYR A 93 -28.29 26.90 -12.33
CA TYR A 93 -26.98 26.78 -12.96
C TYR A 93 -26.41 25.36 -12.89
N GLU A 94 -26.68 24.61 -11.82
CA GLU A 94 -26.32 23.19 -11.73
C GLU A 94 -27.03 22.36 -12.80
N GLU A 95 -28.35 22.55 -12.97
CA GLU A 95 -29.13 21.90 -14.01
C GLU A 95 -28.65 22.27 -15.42
N LEU A 96 -28.28 23.54 -15.63
CA LEU A 96 -27.71 24.01 -16.89
C LEU A 96 -26.36 23.36 -17.19
N ALA A 97 -25.47 23.29 -16.20
CA ALA A 97 -24.18 22.64 -16.37
C ALA A 97 -24.34 21.14 -16.67
N GLN A 98 -25.22 20.45 -15.94
CA GLN A 98 -25.54 19.04 -16.18
C GLN A 98 -26.18 18.81 -17.56
N LYS A 99 -27.03 19.72 -18.03
CA LYS A 99 -27.57 19.68 -19.39
C LYS A 99 -26.45 19.71 -20.42
N TYR A 100 -25.49 20.64 -20.28
CA TYR A 100 -24.34 20.70 -21.18
C TYR A 100 -23.49 19.43 -21.13
N ILE A 101 -23.29 18.81 -19.95
CA ILE A 101 -22.61 17.51 -19.84
C ILE A 101 -23.37 16.42 -20.62
N ARG A 102 -24.70 16.33 -20.46
CA ARG A 102 -25.53 15.36 -21.21
C ARG A 102 -25.47 15.56 -22.72
N GLU A 103 -25.25 16.80 -23.17
CA GLU A 103 -25.07 17.17 -24.57
C GLU A 103 -23.61 17.02 -25.05
N ASN A 104 -22.70 16.52 -24.20
CA ASN A 104 -21.25 16.43 -24.43
C ASN A 104 -20.55 17.79 -24.66
N ASP A 105 -21.19 18.91 -24.29
CA ASP A 105 -20.59 20.25 -24.32
C ASP A 105 -19.87 20.57 -22.99
N TYR A 106 -18.81 19.81 -22.74
CA TYR A 106 -18.02 19.90 -21.51
C TYR A 106 -17.37 21.28 -21.32
N LYS A 107 -17.05 21.99 -22.40
CA LYS A 107 -16.49 23.36 -22.31
C LYS A 107 -17.52 24.35 -21.79
N LYS A 108 -18.78 24.29 -22.25
CA LYS A 108 -19.85 25.14 -21.71
C LYS A 108 -20.18 24.76 -20.28
N ALA A 109 -20.28 23.46 -19.97
CA ALA A 109 -20.48 22.99 -18.59
C ALA A 109 -19.41 23.55 -17.64
N ALA A 110 -18.14 23.45 -18.03
CA ALA A 110 -17.03 23.97 -17.25
C ALA A 110 -17.09 25.48 -17.05
N LYS A 111 -17.47 26.26 -18.08
CA LYS A 111 -17.68 27.70 -17.95
C LYS A 111 -18.77 28.04 -16.95
N VAL A 112 -19.89 27.30 -16.95
CA VAL A 112 -20.96 27.47 -15.96
C VAL A 112 -20.43 27.20 -14.55
N TYR A 113 -19.74 26.07 -14.35
CA TYR A 113 -19.15 25.74 -13.05
C TYR A 113 -18.16 26.80 -12.55
N ILE A 114 -17.21 27.22 -13.39
CA ILE A 114 -16.11 28.12 -13.01
C ILE A 114 -16.59 29.55 -12.81
N ASN A 115 -17.41 30.07 -13.73
CA ASN A 115 -17.74 31.48 -13.77
C ASN A 115 -19.01 31.81 -12.98
N LEU A 116 -20.03 30.95 -13.06
CA LEU A 116 -21.35 31.20 -12.45
C LEU A 116 -21.44 30.59 -11.06
N LEU A 117 -21.01 29.33 -10.91
CA LEU A 117 -21.06 28.62 -9.63
C LEU A 117 -19.81 28.82 -8.77
N ARG A 118 -18.73 29.37 -9.34
CA ARG A 118 -17.41 29.51 -8.69
C ARG A 118 -16.83 28.17 -8.19
N ASP A 119 -17.30 27.06 -8.75
CA ASP A 119 -16.79 25.72 -8.46
C ASP A 119 -15.70 25.35 -9.47
N HIS A 120 -14.46 25.68 -9.12
CA HIS A 120 -13.30 25.39 -9.95
C HIS A 120 -13.01 23.88 -10.06
N TYR A 121 -13.40 23.07 -9.07
CA TYR A 121 -13.16 21.63 -9.09
C TYR A 121 -14.09 20.95 -10.08
N ARG A 122 -15.41 21.18 -9.98
CA ARG A 122 -16.38 20.64 -10.94
C ARG A 122 -16.12 21.14 -12.35
N GLY A 123 -15.69 22.40 -12.48
CA GLY A 123 -15.28 22.95 -13.76
C GLY A 123 -14.08 22.23 -14.39
N ALA A 124 -13.01 22.01 -13.62
CA ALA A 124 -11.86 21.24 -14.08
C ALA A 124 -12.23 19.78 -14.38
N LYS A 125 -13.09 19.18 -13.56
CA LYS A 125 -13.55 17.80 -13.73
C LYS A 125 -14.37 17.63 -15.01
N ALA A 126 -15.29 18.55 -15.30
CA ALA A 126 -16.05 18.53 -16.55
C ALA A 126 -15.11 18.62 -17.77
N LEU A 127 -14.06 19.45 -17.71
CA LEU A 127 -13.05 19.49 -18.78
C LEU A 127 -12.26 18.19 -18.90
N GLU A 128 -11.86 17.58 -17.77
CA GLU A 128 -11.17 16.28 -17.76
C GLU A 128 -12.05 15.18 -18.40
N GLU A 129 -13.33 15.12 -18.04
CA GLU A 129 -14.31 14.17 -18.60
C GLU A 129 -14.53 14.39 -20.10
N GLY A 130 -14.50 15.64 -20.55
CA GLY A 130 -14.57 15.99 -21.97
C GLY A 130 -13.28 15.84 -22.75
N GLY A 131 -12.20 15.31 -22.16
CA GLY A 131 -10.90 15.13 -22.81
C GLY A 131 -10.07 16.41 -22.97
N TRP A 132 -10.51 17.53 -22.37
CA TRP A 132 -9.82 18.83 -22.41
C TRP A 132 -8.77 18.93 -21.29
N TYR A 133 -7.84 17.99 -21.30
CA TYR A 133 -6.87 17.79 -20.22
C TYR A 133 -5.93 18.98 -20.03
N SER A 134 -5.53 19.68 -21.11
CA SER A 134 -4.64 20.84 -21.01
C SER A 134 -5.29 21.99 -20.23
N GLU A 135 -6.55 22.31 -20.54
CA GLU A 135 -7.31 23.34 -19.87
C GLU A 135 -7.64 22.96 -18.42
N ALA A 136 -8.01 21.69 -18.19
CA ALA A 136 -8.21 21.16 -16.84
C ALA A 136 -6.95 21.31 -15.98
N ALA A 137 -5.77 20.95 -16.52
CA ALA A 137 -4.50 21.05 -15.82
C ALA A 137 -4.17 22.48 -15.36
N VAL A 138 -4.45 23.48 -16.22
CA VAL A 138 -4.25 24.89 -15.87
C VAL A 138 -5.14 25.32 -14.70
N ILE A 139 -6.39 24.85 -14.66
CA ILE A 139 -7.31 25.16 -13.55
C ILE A 139 -6.84 24.47 -12.27
N TYR A 140 -6.51 23.18 -12.34
CA TYR A 140 -5.96 22.43 -11.20
C TYR A 140 -4.74 23.13 -10.61
N LEU A 141 -3.80 23.57 -11.46
CA LEU A 141 -2.58 24.22 -11.01
C LEU A 141 -2.81 25.64 -10.49
N LYS A 142 -3.51 26.49 -11.25
CA LYS A 142 -3.59 27.92 -10.94
C LYS A 142 -4.65 28.26 -9.91
N LYS A 143 -5.83 27.62 -9.99
CA LYS A 143 -7.01 27.93 -9.17
C LYS A 143 -7.13 27.02 -7.95
N LEU A 144 -6.92 25.72 -8.14
CA LEU A 144 -7.07 24.74 -7.06
C LEU A 144 -5.75 24.47 -6.33
N LYS A 145 -4.62 24.97 -6.84
CA LYS A 145 -3.26 24.73 -6.32
C LYS A 145 -2.95 23.24 -6.16
N ASN A 146 -3.59 22.42 -6.96
CA ASN A 146 -3.45 20.98 -6.90
C ASN A 146 -2.49 20.50 -7.98
N LYS A 147 -1.23 20.30 -7.58
CA LYS A 147 -0.16 19.87 -8.48
C LYS A 147 -0.33 18.43 -8.96
N SER A 148 -0.91 17.56 -8.13
CA SER A 148 -1.08 16.14 -8.45
C SER A 148 -2.05 15.96 -9.62
N GLU A 149 -3.26 16.49 -9.52
CA GLU A 149 -4.26 16.45 -10.59
C GLU A 149 -3.81 17.21 -11.83
N ALA A 150 -3.08 18.32 -11.66
CA ALA A 150 -2.50 19.05 -12.79
C ALA A 150 -1.46 18.21 -13.55
N ALA A 151 -0.55 17.52 -12.84
CA ALA A 151 0.45 16.65 -13.45
C ALA A 151 -0.21 15.52 -14.23
N HIS A 152 -1.21 14.87 -13.63
CA HIS A 152 -2.00 13.80 -14.27
C HIS A 152 -2.71 14.28 -15.53
N CYS A 153 -3.31 15.47 -15.49
CA CYS A 153 -3.94 16.06 -16.67
C CYS A 153 -2.91 16.40 -17.76
N TYR A 154 -1.74 16.94 -17.41
CA TYR A 154 -0.69 17.19 -18.39
C TYR A 154 -0.14 15.88 -19.00
N GLU A 155 -0.03 14.81 -18.23
CA GLU A 155 0.32 13.47 -18.73
C GLU A 155 -0.72 12.97 -19.74
N LYS A 156 -2.01 13.01 -19.40
CA LYS A 156 -3.10 12.63 -20.33
C LYS A 156 -3.11 13.50 -21.59
N ALA A 157 -2.73 14.77 -21.47
CA ALA A 157 -2.57 15.69 -22.60
C ALA A 157 -1.30 15.44 -23.43
N LYS A 158 -0.47 14.45 -23.08
CA LYS A 158 0.87 14.19 -23.65
C LYS A 158 1.83 15.39 -23.55
N GLN A 159 1.58 16.31 -22.62
CA GLN A 159 2.47 17.43 -22.29
C GLN A 159 3.52 16.99 -21.27
N TYR A 160 4.30 15.98 -21.62
CA TYR A 160 5.18 15.27 -20.69
C TYR A 160 6.17 16.18 -19.97
N ARG A 161 6.76 17.18 -20.64
CA ARG A 161 7.69 18.13 -19.99
C ARG A 161 7.06 18.84 -18.79
N LYS A 162 5.82 19.33 -18.92
CA LYS A 162 5.10 20.01 -17.83
C LYS A 162 4.70 19.03 -16.72
N ALA A 163 4.29 17.82 -17.09
CA ALA A 163 3.97 16.79 -16.12
C ALA A 163 5.21 16.37 -15.32
N ILE A 164 6.36 16.22 -16.00
CA ILE A 164 7.66 15.91 -15.40
C ILE A 164 8.04 16.98 -14.36
N ASP A 165 7.94 18.27 -14.69
CA ASP A 165 8.28 19.34 -13.75
C ASP A 165 7.43 19.25 -12.46
N LEU A 166 6.12 19.02 -12.61
CA LEU A 166 5.24 18.85 -11.45
C LEU A 166 5.52 17.55 -10.68
N TYR A 167 5.78 16.43 -11.35
CA TYR A 167 6.08 15.16 -10.69
C TYR A 167 7.43 15.19 -9.95
N LYS A 168 8.41 15.96 -10.44
CA LYS A 168 9.66 16.23 -9.71
C LYS A 168 9.38 16.99 -8.42
N GLU A 169 8.57 18.04 -8.47
CA GLU A 169 8.17 18.81 -7.27
C GLU A 169 7.39 17.95 -6.26
N LEU A 170 6.63 16.96 -6.75
CA LEU A 170 5.89 16.01 -5.91
C LEU A 170 6.75 14.85 -5.40
N GLY A 171 8.02 14.76 -5.80
CA GLY A 171 8.92 13.65 -5.43
C GLY A 171 8.56 12.30 -6.05
N GLN A 172 7.72 12.27 -7.09
CA GLN A 172 7.28 11.04 -7.75
C GLN A 172 8.31 10.55 -8.78
N LYS A 173 9.47 10.11 -8.29
CA LYS A 173 10.63 9.72 -9.11
C LYS A 173 10.33 8.65 -10.17
N GLU A 174 9.59 7.61 -9.80
CA GLU A 174 9.22 6.53 -10.75
C GLU A 174 8.37 7.08 -11.89
N LYS A 175 7.41 7.96 -11.58
CA LYS A 175 6.54 8.57 -12.58
C LYS A 175 7.31 9.49 -13.51
N VAL A 176 8.30 10.23 -12.99
CA VAL A 176 9.22 11.01 -13.82
C VAL A 176 10.00 10.10 -14.78
N GLY A 177 10.51 8.96 -14.29
CA GLY A 177 11.17 7.95 -15.12
C GLY A 177 10.27 7.42 -16.23
N ASP A 178 9.02 7.08 -15.91
CA ASP A 178 8.01 6.63 -16.86
C ASP A 178 7.79 7.66 -17.99
N LEU A 179 7.65 8.94 -17.64
CA LEU A 179 7.44 10.00 -18.63
C LEU A 179 8.66 10.25 -19.51
N TYR A 180 9.88 10.13 -18.97
CA TYR A 180 11.08 10.19 -19.80
C TYR A 180 11.15 9.01 -20.79
N LEU A 181 10.70 7.83 -20.38
CA LEU A 181 10.63 6.66 -21.26
C LEU A 181 9.61 6.87 -22.40
N GLU A 182 8.44 7.44 -22.12
CA GLU A 182 7.45 7.83 -23.15
C GLU A 182 8.02 8.86 -24.16
N MET A 183 9.00 9.65 -23.73
CA MET A 183 9.73 10.59 -24.59
C MET A 183 10.94 9.95 -25.31
N ASN A 184 11.13 8.63 -25.19
CA ASN A 184 12.31 7.88 -25.65
C ASN A 184 13.65 8.34 -25.04
N ASP A 185 13.62 9.05 -23.92
CA ASP A 185 14.80 9.51 -23.20
C ASP A 185 15.21 8.49 -22.12
N ARG A 186 15.80 7.38 -22.59
CA ARG A 186 16.22 6.28 -21.71
C ARG A 186 17.27 6.68 -20.69
N THR A 187 18.13 7.65 -21.03
CA THR A 187 19.20 8.11 -20.14
C THR A 187 18.61 8.76 -18.89
N HIS A 188 17.70 9.72 -19.06
CA HIS A 188 17.04 10.36 -17.92
C HIS A 188 16.07 9.42 -17.22
N ALA A 189 15.35 8.56 -17.96
CA ALA A 189 14.49 7.55 -17.36
C ALA A 189 15.26 6.64 -16.39
N ASN A 190 16.40 6.09 -16.84
CA ASN A 190 17.25 5.22 -16.04
C ASN A 190 17.86 5.94 -14.83
N ALA A 191 18.21 7.22 -14.95
CA ALA A 191 18.68 8.00 -13.80
C ALA A 191 17.60 8.12 -12.71
N TYR A 192 16.35 8.40 -13.09
CA TYR A 192 15.23 8.46 -12.14
C TYR A 192 14.86 7.09 -11.57
N TYR A 193 14.86 6.04 -12.40
CA TYR A 193 14.64 4.68 -11.93
C TYR A 193 15.73 4.21 -10.97
N GLN A 194 16.99 4.60 -11.19
CA GLN A 194 18.07 4.30 -10.25
C GLN A 194 17.80 4.92 -8.88
N MET A 195 17.34 6.17 -8.81
CA MET A 195 16.96 6.80 -7.54
C MET A 195 15.82 6.04 -6.84
N VAL A 196 14.88 5.46 -7.60
CA VAL A 196 13.80 4.63 -7.04
C VAL A 196 14.34 3.31 -6.51
N VAL A 197 15.28 2.68 -7.23
CA VAL A 197 15.96 1.47 -6.75
C VAL A 197 16.71 1.78 -5.45
N ASP A 198 17.43 2.90 -5.39
CA ASP A 198 18.20 3.30 -4.22
C ASP A 198 17.28 3.55 -3.02
N ASP A 199 16.14 4.21 -3.22
CA ASP A 199 15.11 4.39 -2.18
C ASP A 199 14.57 3.03 -1.70
N TYR A 200 14.29 2.09 -2.60
CA TYR A 200 13.82 0.75 -2.22
C TYR A 200 14.87 -0.06 -1.45
N VAL A 201 16.12 -0.03 -1.91
CA VAL A 201 17.24 -0.70 -1.24
C VAL A 201 17.49 -0.11 0.14
N GLY A 202 17.47 1.22 0.26
CA GLY A 202 17.63 1.92 1.54
C GLY A 202 16.53 1.55 2.55
N ASN A 203 15.33 1.21 2.07
CA ASN A 203 14.20 0.76 2.88
C ASN A 203 14.09 -0.78 3.01
N ASN A 204 15.14 -1.53 2.66
CA ASN A 204 15.16 -3.01 2.67
C ASN A 204 14.13 -3.69 1.76
N GLN A 205 13.55 -2.96 0.79
CA GLN A 205 12.57 -3.47 -0.17
C GLN A 205 13.28 -4.00 -1.43
N MET A 206 14.21 -4.95 -1.24
CA MET A 206 15.09 -5.47 -2.30
C MET A 206 14.32 -6.02 -3.51
N VAL A 207 13.24 -6.78 -3.27
CA VAL A 207 12.40 -7.31 -4.35
C VAL A 207 11.80 -6.20 -5.21
N LYS A 208 11.33 -5.10 -4.62
CA LYS A 208 10.79 -3.96 -5.39
C LYS A 208 11.87 -3.31 -6.24
N GLY A 209 13.07 -3.11 -5.68
CA GLY A 209 14.24 -2.62 -6.43
C GLY A 209 14.58 -3.52 -7.62
N SER A 210 14.58 -4.84 -7.43
CA SER A 210 14.83 -5.81 -8.52
C SER A 210 13.79 -5.71 -9.65
N LEU A 211 12.52 -5.43 -9.32
CA LEU A 211 11.47 -5.28 -10.32
C LEU A 211 11.65 -4.02 -11.17
N ILE A 212 12.17 -2.93 -10.60
CA ILE A 212 12.50 -1.73 -11.37
C ILE A 212 13.62 -2.04 -12.37
N TYR A 213 14.72 -2.66 -11.94
CA TYR A 213 15.78 -3.06 -12.85
C TYR A 213 15.27 -3.95 -13.98
N ARG A 214 14.52 -5.00 -13.65
CA ARG A 214 14.06 -5.98 -14.64
C ARG A 214 12.99 -5.44 -15.58
N LYS A 215 12.00 -4.69 -15.07
CA LYS A 215 10.80 -4.32 -15.84
C LYS A 215 10.86 -2.91 -16.45
N LYS A 216 11.61 -1.99 -15.84
CA LYS A 216 11.64 -0.58 -16.26
C LYS A 216 12.96 -0.21 -16.93
N MET A 217 14.08 -0.77 -16.46
CA MET A 217 15.42 -0.48 -17.00
C MET A 217 15.94 -1.54 -17.98
N ASP A 218 15.26 -2.69 -18.09
CA ASP A 218 15.69 -3.84 -18.91
C ASP A 218 17.08 -4.37 -18.53
N LEU A 219 17.35 -4.44 -17.22
CA LEU A 219 18.62 -4.91 -16.64
C LEU A 219 18.38 -6.15 -15.75
N PRO A 220 18.11 -7.33 -16.34
CA PRO A 220 17.82 -8.55 -15.57
C PRO A 220 18.99 -9.00 -14.69
N ASP A 221 20.24 -8.78 -15.11
CA ASP A 221 21.43 -9.16 -14.32
C ASP A 221 21.52 -8.35 -13.03
N LYS A 222 21.31 -7.03 -13.09
CA LYS A 222 21.25 -6.18 -11.88
C LYS A 222 20.08 -6.53 -10.96
N ALA A 223 18.96 -6.99 -11.52
CA ALA A 223 17.85 -7.49 -10.73
C ALA A 223 18.26 -8.74 -9.94
N GLN A 224 18.99 -9.67 -10.56
CA GLN A 224 19.53 -10.85 -9.88
C GLN A 224 20.55 -10.49 -8.80
N GLU A 225 21.45 -9.53 -9.06
CA GLU A 225 22.43 -9.05 -8.09
C GLU A 225 21.75 -8.51 -6.81
N ILE A 226 20.70 -7.68 -6.96
CA ILE A 226 19.97 -7.15 -5.80
C ILE A 226 19.25 -8.25 -5.03
N LEU A 227 18.64 -9.22 -5.72
CA LEU A 227 17.95 -10.33 -5.06
C LEU A 227 18.93 -11.21 -4.28
N LEU A 228 20.08 -11.52 -4.88
CA LEU A 228 21.13 -12.28 -4.20
C LEU A 228 21.66 -11.54 -2.97
N ARG A 229 21.95 -10.23 -3.11
CA ARG A 229 22.36 -9.40 -1.98
C ARG A 229 21.29 -9.33 -0.88
N GLY A 230 20.02 -9.26 -1.24
CA GLY A 230 18.91 -9.28 -0.28
C GLY A 230 18.86 -10.59 0.52
N TRP A 231 19.13 -11.73 -0.13
CA TRP A 231 19.31 -13.01 0.54
C TRP A 231 20.53 -13.01 1.48
N GLU A 232 21.69 -12.57 0.99
CA GLU A 232 22.96 -12.59 1.73
C GLU A 232 22.97 -11.64 2.94
N GLU A 233 22.31 -10.50 2.84
CA GLU A 233 22.19 -9.51 3.91
C GLU A 233 20.97 -9.75 4.83
N ASN A 234 20.24 -10.85 4.63
CA ASN A 234 19.04 -11.20 5.38
C ASN A 234 17.93 -10.11 5.33
N ARG A 235 17.79 -9.42 4.19
CA ARG A 235 16.76 -8.40 3.95
C ARG A 235 15.65 -8.99 3.10
N ASP A 236 14.55 -9.35 3.76
CA ASP A 236 13.43 -10.06 3.11
C ASP A 236 13.91 -11.34 2.40
N ALA A 237 14.73 -12.11 3.12
CA ALA A 237 15.58 -13.17 2.57
C ALA A 237 14.81 -14.22 1.77
N PHE A 238 13.67 -14.67 2.29
CA PHE A 238 12.81 -15.65 1.61
C PHE A 238 12.33 -15.12 0.26
N ASN A 239 11.73 -13.92 0.24
CA ASN A 239 11.17 -13.37 -0.99
C ASN A 239 12.27 -13.06 -2.00
N CYS A 240 13.43 -12.58 -1.55
CA CYS A 240 14.60 -12.37 -2.39
C CYS A 240 15.07 -13.67 -3.05
N LEU A 241 15.28 -14.73 -2.26
CA LEU A 241 15.73 -16.04 -2.74
C LEU A 241 14.71 -16.69 -3.68
N ASN A 242 13.43 -16.64 -3.33
CA ASN A 242 12.35 -17.17 -4.16
C ASN A 242 12.26 -16.45 -5.51
N ASN A 243 12.38 -15.11 -5.53
CA ASN A 243 12.40 -14.35 -6.79
C ASN A 243 13.70 -14.60 -7.59
N TYR A 244 14.84 -14.78 -6.91
CA TYR A 244 16.12 -15.08 -7.56
C TYR A 244 16.02 -16.37 -8.39
N PHE A 245 15.54 -17.45 -7.77
CA PHE A 245 15.32 -18.73 -8.44
C PHE A 245 14.21 -18.68 -9.48
N ALA A 246 13.10 -17.97 -9.21
CA ALA A 246 12.01 -17.83 -10.17
C ALA A 246 12.42 -17.13 -11.48
N ASN A 247 13.47 -16.30 -11.45
CA ASN A 247 14.00 -15.62 -12.63
C ASN A 247 14.94 -16.52 -13.47
N ILE A 248 15.28 -17.73 -13.03
CA ILE A 248 16.13 -18.68 -13.77
C ILE A 248 15.22 -19.70 -14.48
N THR A 249 15.13 -19.58 -15.80
CA THR A 249 14.25 -20.44 -16.63
C THR A 249 14.90 -21.76 -17.03
N ASP A 250 16.22 -21.79 -17.17
CA ASP A 250 16.97 -23.01 -17.46
C ASP A 250 17.06 -23.88 -16.21
N VAL A 251 16.46 -25.08 -16.26
CA VAL A 251 16.37 -26.01 -15.13
C VAL A 251 17.74 -26.51 -14.67
N LYS A 252 18.69 -26.74 -15.60
CA LYS A 252 20.04 -27.18 -15.23
C LYS A 252 20.80 -26.06 -14.53
N LYS A 253 20.71 -24.84 -15.05
CA LYS A 253 21.29 -23.65 -14.41
C LYS A 253 20.67 -23.41 -13.03
N LEU A 254 19.35 -23.55 -12.91
CA LEU A 254 18.65 -23.43 -11.64
C LEU A 254 19.14 -24.47 -10.63
N GLN A 255 19.23 -25.74 -11.02
CA GLN A 255 19.76 -26.80 -10.15
C GLN A 255 21.19 -26.47 -9.67
N GLN A 256 22.05 -26.02 -10.57
CA GLN A 256 23.41 -25.62 -10.23
C GLN A 256 23.42 -24.45 -9.23
N GLN A 257 22.65 -23.40 -9.47
CA GLN A 257 22.57 -22.24 -8.58
C GLN A 257 21.99 -22.59 -7.20
N ILE A 258 21.02 -23.51 -7.13
CA ILE A 258 20.51 -24.06 -5.87
C ILE A 258 21.68 -24.69 -5.10
N SER A 259 22.36 -25.67 -5.69
CA SER A 259 23.47 -26.36 -5.03
C SER A 259 24.60 -25.41 -4.61
N ASP A 260 25.04 -24.53 -5.50
CA ASP A 260 26.16 -23.60 -5.26
C ASP A 260 25.86 -22.58 -4.15
N LEU A 261 24.61 -22.12 -4.05
CA LEU A 261 24.19 -21.17 -3.02
C LEU A 261 23.98 -21.85 -1.67
N TYR A 262 23.49 -23.09 -1.67
CA TYR A 262 23.33 -23.87 -0.44
C TYR A 262 24.68 -24.11 0.27
N GLN A 263 25.74 -24.43 -0.48
CA GLN A 263 27.09 -24.64 0.09
C GLN A 263 27.62 -23.42 0.86
N ARG A 264 27.16 -22.22 0.50
CA ARG A 264 27.55 -20.94 1.14
C ARG A 264 26.48 -20.41 2.10
N THR A 265 25.41 -21.16 2.32
CA THR A 265 24.31 -20.74 3.19
C THR A 265 24.67 -20.99 4.66
N PRO A 266 24.73 -19.95 5.51
CA PRO A 266 25.01 -20.13 6.92
C PRO A 266 23.85 -20.82 7.63
N SER A 267 24.17 -21.47 8.74
CA SER A 267 23.25 -22.35 9.48
C SER A 267 21.95 -21.65 9.88
N ASP A 268 22.00 -20.39 10.31
CA ASP A 268 20.84 -19.58 10.72
C ASP A 268 19.84 -19.35 9.56
N ARG A 269 20.30 -19.32 8.31
CA ARG A 269 19.47 -19.12 7.12
C ARG A 269 18.95 -20.40 6.48
N LYS A 270 19.42 -21.57 6.91
CA LYS A 270 19.04 -22.86 6.29
C LYS A 270 17.53 -23.15 6.35
N ILE A 271 16.82 -22.72 7.40
CA ILE A 271 15.35 -22.90 7.47
C ILE A 271 14.65 -22.08 6.38
N THR A 272 15.07 -20.83 6.17
CA THR A 272 14.54 -19.99 5.07
C THR A 272 14.88 -20.57 3.70
N TYR A 273 16.07 -21.16 3.56
CA TYR A 273 16.46 -21.86 2.34
C TYR A 273 15.55 -23.07 2.06
N LEU A 274 15.25 -23.88 3.09
CA LEU A 274 14.32 -25.01 3.01
C LEU A 274 12.92 -24.58 2.58
N GLU A 275 12.45 -23.43 3.07
CA GLU A 275 11.16 -22.86 2.64
C GLU A 275 11.15 -22.59 1.13
N ALA A 276 12.19 -21.95 0.59
CA ALA A 276 12.30 -21.70 -0.84
C ALA A 276 12.34 -23.01 -1.66
N MET A 277 13.03 -24.03 -1.14
CA MET A 277 13.11 -25.34 -1.78
C MET A 277 11.75 -26.02 -1.97
N LYS A 278 10.77 -25.77 -1.09
CA LYS A 278 9.40 -26.30 -1.27
C LYS A 278 8.71 -25.76 -2.53
N HIS A 279 9.04 -24.54 -2.93
CA HIS A 279 8.51 -23.93 -4.15
C HIS A 279 9.22 -24.49 -5.37
N GLU A 280 10.55 -24.55 -5.33
CA GLU A 280 11.38 -25.05 -6.44
C GLU A 280 11.16 -26.54 -6.72
N PHE A 281 10.94 -27.36 -5.67
CA PHE A 281 10.68 -28.79 -5.80
C PHE A 281 9.48 -29.12 -6.69
N LYS A 282 8.48 -28.24 -6.74
CA LYS A 282 7.25 -28.47 -7.53
C LYS A 282 7.42 -28.17 -9.02
N LYS A 283 8.52 -27.52 -9.42
CA LYS A 283 8.68 -26.99 -10.79
C LYS A 283 9.06 -28.06 -11.80
N ALA A 284 10.00 -28.93 -11.45
CA ALA A 284 10.61 -29.85 -12.42
C ALA A 284 11.16 -31.10 -11.73
N PRO A 285 10.88 -32.33 -12.25
CA PRO A 285 11.40 -33.58 -11.69
C PRO A 285 12.93 -33.66 -11.60
N GLU A 286 13.64 -32.99 -12.51
CA GLU A 286 15.10 -32.92 -12.54
C GLU A 286 15.68 -32.31 -11.26
N LEU A 287 14.93 -31.43 -10.59
CA LEU A 287 15.35 -30.79 -9.34
C LEU A 287 15.16 -31.69 -8.12
N HIS A 288 14.31 -32.72 -8.21
CA HIS A 288 13.85 -33.47 -7.04
C HIS A 288 15.00 -34.09 -6.23
N THR A 289 15.97 -34.71 -6.90
CA THR A 289 17.09 -35.39 -6.23
C THR A 289 17.97 -34.39 -5.47
N ALA A 290 18.37 -33.30 -6.13
CA ALA A 290 19.22 -32.28 -5.51
C ALA A 290 18.51 -31.61 -4.33
N ILE A 291 17.24 -31.23 -4.51
CA ILE A 291 16.46 -30.56 -3.47
C ILE A 291 16.17 -31.49 -2.28
N ARG A 292 15.87 -32.78 -2.51
CA ARG A 292 15.66 -33.75 -1.42
C ARG A 292 16.89 -33.90 -0.54
N ASN A 293 18.07 -34.04 -1.16
CA ASN A 293 19.32 -34.18 -0.42
C ASN A 293 19.57 -32.96 0.47
N ILE A 294 19.43 -31.75 -0.10
CA ILE A 294 19.54 -30.49 0.65
C ILE A 294 18.50 -30.44 1.79
N ALA A 295 17.25 -30.80 1.51
CA ALA A 295 16.20 -30.79 2.52
C ALA A 295 16.51 -31.74 3.69
N TYR A 296 17.00 -32.94 3.41
CA TYR A 296 17.37 -33.92 4.43
C TYR A 296 18.53 -33.43 5.29
N GLU A 297 19.56 -32.86 4.69
CA GLU A 297 20.68 -32.28 5.45
C GLU A 297 20.20 -31.16 6.39
N ILE A 298 19.38 -30.23 5.89
CA ILE A 298 18.84 -29.14 6.71
C ILE A 298 17.99 -29.69 7.85
N ILE A 299 17.08 -30.64 7.56
CA ILE A 299 16.19 -31.22 8.57
C ILE A 299 16.99 -31.98 9.62
N ALA A 300 17.98 -32.78 9.22
CA ALA A 300 18.86 -33.50 10.14
C ALA A 300 19.70 -32.56 11.02
N GLU A 301 20.19 -31.44 10.47
CA GLU A 301 20.92 -30.43 11.24
C GLU A 301 20.00 -29.72 12.25
N LYS A 302 18.77 -29.40 11.87
CA LYS A 302 17.88 -28.54 12.67
C LYS A 302 16.95 -29.28 13.62
N VAL A 303 16.67 -30.57 13.41
CA VAL A 303 15.68 -31.34 14.21
C VAL A 303 15.94 -31.34 15.72
N ALA A 304 17.20 -31.23 16.14
CA ALA A 304 17.55 -31.18 17.56
C ALA A 304 16.98 -29.91 18.24
N THR A 305 17.06 -28.77 17.55
CA THR A 305 16.63 -27.45 18.04
C THR A 305 15.23 -27.04 17.60
N HIS A 306 14.78 -27.53 16.44
CA HIS A 306 13.52 -27.21 15.76
C HIS A 306 12.80 -28.51 15.38
N SER A 307 12.26 -29.21 16.36
CA SER A 307 11.67 -30.55 16.17
C SER A 307 10.51 -30.60 15.17
N GLU A 308 9.82 -29.49 14.99
CA GLU A 308 8.72 -29.30 14.05
C GLU A 308 9.16 -29.34 12.60
N ILE A 309 10.45 -29.13 12.31
CA ILE A 309 11.01 -29.13 10.94
C ILE A 309 10.88 -30.50 10.26
N VAL A 310 10.74 -31.57 11.05
CA VAL A 310 10.48 -32.93 10.54
C VAL A 310 9.18 -33.00 9.72
N ASN A 311 8.21 -32.12 10.00
CA ASN A 311 6.98 -32.05 9.20
C ASN A 311 7.22 -31.62 7.75
N GLU A 312 8.34 -30.95 7.47
CA GLU A 312 8.67 -30.49 6.13
C GLU A 312 9.02 -31.65 5.18
N LEU A 313 9.43 -32.82 5.72
CA LEU A 313 9.75 -34.03 4.93
C LEU A 313 8.61 -34.45 3.98
N LYS A 314 7.36 -34.21 4.37
CA LYS A 314 6.17 -34.53 3.55
C LYS A 314 6.15 -33.78 2.21
N HIS A 315 6.75 -32.58 2.16
CA HIS A 315 6.76 -31.75 0.96
C HIS A 315 7.75 -32.27 -0.09
N PHE A 316 8.79 -32.98 0.35
CA PHE A 316 9.84 -33.53 -0.51
C PHE A 316 9.61 -35.01 -0.85
N ASN A 317 8.68 -35.68 -0.15
CA ASN A 317 8.31 -37.08 -0.33
C ASN A 317 6.78 -37.27 -0.46
N PRO A 318 6.12 -36.61 -1.42
CA PRO A 318 4.65 -36.61 -1.49
C PRO A 318 4.03 -37.99 -1.76
N ALA A 319 4.80 -38.93 -2.32
CA ALA A 319 4.34 -40.29 -2.62
C ALA A 319 4.71 -41.33 -1.55
N ASP A 320 5.41 -40.93 -0.48
CA ASP A 320 5.90 -41.85 0.55
C ASP A 320 4.99 -41.84 1.79
N GLU A 321 4.10 -42.83 1.86
CA GLU A 321 3.20 -43.01 3.01
C GLU A 321 3.93 -43.45 4.29
N VAL A 322 5.11 -44.08 4.17
CA VAL A 322 5.90 -44.54 5.33
C VAL A 322 6.48 -43.34 6.04
N ILE A 323 7.00 -42.36 5.30
CA ILE A 323 7.48 -41.09 5.86
C ILE A 323 6.40 -40.38 6.68
N LEU A 324 5.15 -40.36 6.23
CA LEU A 324 4.06 -39.73 6.99
C LEU A 324 3.82 -40.43 8.33
N LYS A 325 3.90 -41.77 8.36
CA LYS A 325 3.78 -42.55 9.60
C LYS A 325 4.94 -42.28 10.55
N ASP A 326 6.16 -42.17 10.02
CA ASP A 326 7.35 -41.92 10.84
C ASP A 326 7.40 -40.50 11.39
N ILE A 327 6.98 -39.48 10.61
CA ILE A 327 6.76 -38.11 11.10
C ILE A 327 5.78 -38.13 12.29
N SER A 328 4.66 -38.86 12.17
CA SER A 328 3.68 -38.97 13.26
C SER A 328 4.26 -39.65 14.50
N ARG A 329 4.97 -40.77 14.32
CA ARG A 329 5.63 -41.51 15.42
C ARG A 329 6.63 -40.64 16.17
N TYR A 330 7.47 -39.90 15.43
CA TYR A 330 8.45 -38.99 16.01
C TYR A 330 7.79 -37.93 16.90
N LYS A 331 6.70 -37.31 16.44
CA LYS A 331 5.93 -36.31 17.21
C LYS A 331 5.31 -36.91 18.48
N THR A 332 4.68 -38.08 18.37
CA THR A 332 4.04 -38.74 19.53
C THR A 332 5.07 -39.21 20.55
N GLY A 333 6.21 -39.76 20.11
CA GLY A 333 7.29 -40.20 20.99
C GLY A 333 7.88 -39.04 21.81
N ARG A 334 8.15 -37.89 21.17
CA ARG A 334 8.69 -36.70 21.85
C ARG A 334 7.70 -36.08 22.83
N ASN A 335 6.41 -36.05 22.50
CA ASN A 335 5.36 -35.56 23.40
C ASN A 335 5.21 -36.40 24.67
N ARG A 336 5.51 -37.71 24.62
CA ARG A 336 5.51 -38.56 25.81
C ARG A 336 6.69 -38.25 26.73
N ILE A 337 7.87 -38.00 26.16
CA ILE A 337 9.09 -37.63 26.91
C ILE A 337 8.89 -36.29 27.64
N LEU A 338 8.26 -35.30 27.00
CA LEU A 338 8.02 -33.98 27.60
C LEU A 338 6.90 -33.95 28.65
N LYS A 339 5.98 -34.94 28.67
CA LYS A 339 4.88 -35.03 29.64
C LYS A 339 5.16 -35.96 30.83
N GLY A 340 6.24 -36.74 30.77
CA GLY A 340 6.62 -37.71 31.79
C GLY A 340 7.91 -37.36 32.54
N GLY A 341 8.35 -36.09 32.47
CA GLY A 341 9.51 -35.55 33.17
C GLY A 341 9.14 -34.56 34.24
#